data_AF-A0A838GJV1-F1
#
_entry.id   AF-A0A838GJV1-F1
#
_cell.length_a   1.000
_cell.length_b   1.000
_cell.length_c   1.000
_cell.angle_alpha   90.00
_cell.angle_beta   90.00
_cell.angle_gamma   90.00
#
_symmetry.space_group_name_H-M   'P 1'
#
loop_
_entity.id
_entity.type
_entity.pdbx_description
1 polymer ?
#
loop_
_entity_poly.entity_id
_entity_poly.type
_entity_poly.pdbx_seq_one_letter_code
_entity_poly.pdbx_strand_id
1 'polypeptide(L)' 'DLVQYLRPRQRYTYVFDGNSQVLDHLLVSPSLAPAEPIAGAKPVKLRRDYDIVHVNADFSDQVSDHDPQVVRLRFGSATP' A
#
# COMPACT_ATOMS: atom_id res chain seq x y z
N ASP A 1 6.68 -3.46 5.88
CA ASP A 1 6.58 -2.37 4.90
C ASP A 1 5.93 -2.89 3.63
N LEU A 2 4.78 -2.34 3.26
CA LEU A 2 3.99 -2.83 2.12
C LEU A 2 4.59 -2.44 0.76
N VAL A 3 5.36 -1.35 0.67
CA VAL A 3 5.95 -0.89 -0.61
C VAL A 3 6.83 -1.97 -1.26
N GLN A 4 7.41 -2.83 -0.43
CA GLN A 4 8.27 -3.95 -0.86
C GLN A 4 7.51 -5.01 -1.67
N TYR A 5 6.18 -5.02 -1.62
CA TYR A 5 5.34 -5.94 -2.39
C TYR A 5 5.16 -5.52 -3.85
N LEU A 6 5.43 -4.26 -4.20
CA LEU A 6 5.36 -3.76 -5.57
C LEU A 6 6.63 -4.09 -6.36
N ARG A 7 6.53 -4.04 -7.68
CA ARG A 7 7.71 -4.13 -8.58
C ARG A 7 8.61 -2.92 -8.33
N PRO A 8 9.94 -3.02 -8.44
CA PRO A 8 10.85 -1.91 -8.13
C PRO A 8 10.50 -0.58 -8.79
N ARG A 9 10.06 -0.60 -10.06
CA ARG A 9 9.64 0.59 -10.82
C ARG A 9 8.30 1.22 -10.40
N GLN A 10 7.66 0.67 -9.38
CA GLN A 10 6.38 1.16 -8.84
C GLN A 10 6.55 1.55 -7.37
N ARG A 11 7.78 1.56 -6.86
CA ARG A 11 8.10 1.91 -5.49
C ARG A 11 8.53 3.37 -5.48
N TYR A 12 7.58 4.27 -5.61
CA TYR A 12 7.78 5.69 -5.34
C TYR A 12 6.43 6.32 -5.09
N THR A 13 6.41 7.34 -4.25
CA THR A 13 5.25 8.21 -4.09
C THR A 13 5.58 9.65 -4.45
N TYR A 14 6.85 9.97 -4.65
CA TYR A 14 7.34 11.33 -4.82
C TYR A 14 8.40 11.37 -5.92
N VAL A 15 8.40 12.43 -6.73
CA VAL A 15 9.44 12.71 -7.72
C VAL A 15 10.00 14.11 -7.47
N PHE A 16 11.30 14.18 -7.20
CA PHE A 16 12.00 15.45 -7.02
C PHE A 16 13.23 15.52 -7.89
N ASP A 17 13.30 16.56 -8.71
CA ASP A 17 14.41 16.80 -9.64
C ASP A 17 14.73 15.57 -10.49
N GLY A 18 13.67 14.90 -10.99
CA GLY A 18 13.78 13.67 -11.78
C GLY A 18 14.08 12.39 -10.98
N ASN A 19 14.23 12.47 -9.65
CA ASN A 19 14.49 11.31 -8.81
C ASN A 19 13.20 10.82 -8.16
N SER A 20 12.78 9.60 -8.49
CA SER A 20 11.70 8.88 -7.81
C SER A 20 12.15 8.40 -6.43
N GLN A 21 11.35 8.67 -5.40
CA GLN A 21 11.68 8.39 -4.01
C GLN A 21 10.54 7.65 -3.30
N VAL A 22 10.93 6.73 -2.41
CA VAL A 22 10.02 6.12 -1.43
C VAL A 22 10.19 6.87 -0.12
N LEU A 23 9.32 7.83 0.15
CA LEU A 23 9.31 8.58 1.41
C LEU A 23 8.13 8.18 2.30
N ASP A 24 7.03 7.76 1.69
CA ASP A 24 5.84 7.31 2.40
C ASP A 24 5.87 5.79 2.59
N HIS A 25 5.52 5.33 3.79
CA HIS A 25 5.48 3.90 4.11
C HIS A 25 4.19 3.53 4.82
N LEU A 26 3.63 2.38 4.44
CA LEU A 26 2.51 1.75 5.15
C LEU A 26 3.01 0.46 5.83
N LEU A 27 2.87 0.42 7.16
CA LEU A 27 3.22 -0.72 8.00
C LEU A 27 1.95 -1.37 8.55
N VAL A 28 1.85 -2.69 8.41
CA VAL A 28 0.72 -3.49 8.91
C VAL A 28 1.25 -4.48 9.93
N SER A 29 0.57 -4.62 11.08
CA SER A 29 0.93 -5.61 12.08
C SER A 29 0.78 -7.04 11.54
N PRO A 30 1.62 -8.00 11.97
CA PRO A 30 1.47 -9.40 11.55
C PRO A 30 0.08 -9.99 11.83
N SER A 31 -0.57 -9.53 12.92
CA SER A 31 -1.94 -9.94 13.29
C SER A 31 -3.02 -9.55 12.26
N LEU A 32 -2.76 -8.53 11.43
CA LEU A 32 -3.65 -8.08 10.35
C LEU A 32 -3.21 -8.61 8.96
N ALA A 33 -2.05 -9.27 8.90
CA ALA A 33 -1.46 -9.86 7.71
C ALA A 33 -1.58 -11.40 7.62
N PRO A 34 -2.49 -12.11 8.34
CA PRO A 34 -2.26 -13.53 8.59
C PRO A 34 -2.34 -14.36 7.31
N ALA A 35 -1.34 -15.23 7.16
CA ALA A 35 -1.29 -16.32 6.19
C ALA A 35 -2.34 -17.42 6.49
N GLU A 36 -2.82 -17.47 7.74
CA GLU A 36 -3.82 -18.41 8.21
C GLU A 36 -5.19 -17.74 8.39
N PRO A 37 -6.31 -18.40 8.05
CA PRO A 37 -7.64 -17.85 8.29
C PRO A 37 -7.88 -17.66 9.79
N ILE A 38 -8.15 -16.43 10.23
CA ILE A 38 -9.02 -16.26 11.41
C ILE A 38 -10.32 -16.95 11.05
N ALA A 39 -10.84 -17.84 11.91
CA ALA A 39 -12.02 -18.65 11.62
C ALA A 39 -13.16 -17.79 11.03
N GLY A 40 -13.48 -18.01 9.75
CA GLY A 40 -14.51 -17.26 9.01
C GLY A 40 -14.02 -16.11 8.12
N ALA A 41 -12.75 -15.69 8.17
CA ALA A 41 -12.21 -14.61 7.34
C ALA A 41 -11.31 -15.13 6.19
N LYS A 42 -11.49 -14.61 4.97
CA LYS A 42 -10.57 -14.87 3.84
C LYS A 42 -9.20 -14.23 4.15
N PRO A 43 -8.06 -14.92 3.90
CA PRO A 43 -6.73 -14.37 4.14
C PRO A 43 -6.55 -13.02 3.41
N VAL A 44 -6.00 -12.02 4.10
CA VAL A 44 -5.58 -10.76 3.48
C VAL A 44 -4.32 -11.06 2.68
N LYS A 45 -4.42 -11.07 1.35
CA LYS A 45 -3.23 -11.15 0.50
C LYS A 45 -2.71 -9.74 0.31
N LEU A 46 -1.91 -9.25 1.26
CA LEU A 46 -1.37 -7.88 1.25
C LEU A 46 -0.75 -7.47 -0.09
N ARG A 47 -0.09 -8.40 -0.81
CA ARG A 47 0.45 -8.18 -2.16
C ARG A 47 -0.59 -7.79 -3.23
N ARG A 48 -1.85 -8.19 -3.08
CA ARG A 48 -2.96 -7.89 -4.01
C ARG A 48 -3.88 -6.79 -3.52
N ASP A 49 -3.80 -6.47 -2.23
CA ASP A 49 -4.69 -5.56 -1.55
C ASP A 49 -4.00 -4.21 -1.25
N TYR A 50 -2.80 -3.98 -1.76
CA TYR A 50 -2.02 -2.74 -1.62
C TYR A 50 -1.54 -2.24 -2.98
N ASP A 51 -1.60 -0.92 -3.20
CA ASP A 51 -1.00 -0.27 -4.36
C ASP A 51 -0.64 1.20 -4.10
N ILE A 52 0.24 1.74 -4.94
CA ILE A 52 0.45 3.18 -5.09
C ILE A 52 -0.31 3.62 -6.35
N VAL A 53 -1.20 4.60 -6.20
CA VAL A 53 -1.99 5.09 -7.33
C VAL A 53 -1.27 6.30 -7.93
N HIS A 54 -0.55 6.08 -9.02
CA HIS A 54 0.21 7.12 -9.72
C HIS A 54 -0.70 8.10 -10.47
N VAL A 55 -1.18 9.13 -9.76
CA VAL A 55 -2.09 10.17 -10.26
C VAL A 55 -1.59 11.59 -9.99
N ASN A 56 -0.46 11.72 -9.29
CA ASN A 56 0.11 12.99 -8.85
C ASN A 56 1.57 13.13 -9.30
N ALA A 57 2.51 12.36 -8.73
CA ALA A 57 3.94 12.68 -8.75
C ALA A 57 4.59 12.74 -10.14
N ASP A 58 3.97 12.11 -11.14
CA ASP A 58 4.45 12.10 -12.53
C ASP A 58 3.88 13.27 -13.39
N PHE A 59 2.98 14.09 -12.83
CA PHE A 59 2.21 15.10 -13.56
C PHE A 59 2.56 16.53 -13.10
N SER A 60 2.64 17.48 -14.04
CA SER A 60 2.99 18.87 -13.73
C SER A 60 1.82 19.68 -13.14
N ASP A 61 0.59 19.26 -13.39
CA ASP A 61 -0.66 19.84 -12.87
C ASP A 61 -1.17 19.11 -11.61
N GLN A 62 -0.26 18.41 -10.93
CA GLN A 62 -0.55 17.62 -9.73
C GLN A 62 -1.28 18.42 -8.63
N VAL A 63 -2.21 17.76 -7.95
CA VAL A 63 -2.94 18.31 -6.80
C VAL A 63 -2.15 18.13 -5.49
N SER A 64 -1.26 17.15 -5.46
CA SER A 64 -0.32 16.82 -4.38
C SER A 64 1.02 16.48 -5.02
N ASP A 65 2.15 16.76 -4.38
CA ASP A 65 3.46 16.30 -4.85
C ASP A 65 3.73 14.81 -4.54
N HIS A 66 2.85 14.19 -3.74
CA HIS A 66 2.86 12.77 -3.44
C HIS A 66 1.68 12.00 -4.06
N ASP A 67 1.94 10.77 -4.52
CA ASP A 67 0.93 9.78 -4.88
C ASP A 67 0.33 9.10 -3.63
N PRO A 68 -0.99 8.88 -3.59
CA PRO A 68 -1.63 8.19 -2.47
C PRO A 68 -1.30 6.70 -2.46
N GLN A 69 -1.06 6.18 -1.25
CA GLN A 69 -0.99 4.75 -0.97
C GLN A 69 -2.35 4.23 -0.52
N VAL A 70 -2.79 3.12 -1.10
CA VAL A 70 -4.09 2.53 -0.77
C VAL A 70 -3.90 1.07 -0.37
N VAL A 71 -4.47 0.70 0.78
CA VAL A 71 -4.55 -0.70 1.22
C VAL A 71 -5.97 -1.07 1.61
N ARG A 72 -6.42 -2.26 1.20
CA ARG A 72 -7.66 -2.86 1.67
C ARG A 72 -7.38 -3.84 2.80
N LEU A 73 -7.85 -3.49 4.00
CA LEU A 73 -7.82 -4.37 5.16
C LEU A 73 -9.18 -5.06 5.33
N ARG A 74 -9.17 -6.34 5.73
CA ARG A 74 -10.37 -7.09 6.11
C ARG A 74 -10.22 -7.49 7.57
N PHE A 75 -11.17 -7.09 8.39
CA PHE A 75 -11.24 -7.50 9.79
C PHE A 75 -12.31 -8.59 9.91
N GLY A 76 -12.02 -9.65 10.67
CA GLY A 76 -13.03 -10.64 11.00
C GLY A 76 -14.14 -10.00 11.84
N SER A 77 -15.35 -10.54 11.77
CA SER A 77 -16.37 -10.20 12.77
C SER A 77 -15.88 -10.69 14.13
N ALA A 78 -15.87 -9.81 15.14
CA ALA A 78 -15.79 -10.28 16.51
C ALA A 78 -17.03 -11.15 16.76
N THR A 79 -16.83 -12.43 17.01
CA THR A 79 -17.88 -13.23 17.66
C THR A 79 -18.11 -12.57 19.02
N PRO A 80 -19.35 -12.16 19.37
CA PRO A 80 -19.65 -11.65 20.71
C PRO A 80 -19.24 -12.65 21.80
#